data_AF-A0A4Q0I3V5-F1
#
_entry.id   AF-A0A4Q0I3V5-F1
#
_cell.length_a   1.000
_cell.length_b   1.000
_cell.length_c   1.000
_cell.angle_alpha   90.00
_cell.angle_beta   90.00
_cell.angle_gamma   90.00
#
_symmetry.space_group_name_H-M   'P 1'
#
loop_
_entity.id
_entity.type
_entity.pdbx_description
1 polymer ?
#
loop_
_entity_poly.entity_id
_entity_poly.type
_entity_poly.pdbx_seq_one_letter_code
_entity_poly.pdbx_strand_id
1 'polypeptide(L)'
;MNSMAVSIKKLVNRGDIIIAFGIVVFLYCFIEYNFIFPVILGVTSISGGNVLDNIMHIIQLILGLISNIKYMLYGGLAILVVALLCGFVLSGCFYKMNNFLSNRKKMKAEFLKGVQKHFFRLSLISFEVILFSILFIIFMMIVAVPAIAVTRSFLGGKTELLALTILFDVITLLVLFFGFMFFRIYMTFWYPAVFNFKDSFFSIGKYAADTYFWKNVVMFLKFDIAFILFEFLMIYLNSVLPVSGAAVFLRVLLLFFVNWVVKTLFFIVITMFIFSVFLKFKKKITQ
;
A
#
# COMPACT_ATOMS: atom_id res chain seq x y z
N MET A 1 -27.28 -10.06 -7.40
CA MET A 1 -26.15 -9.10 -7.34
C MET A 1 -24.88 -9.89 -7.05
N ASN A 2 -23.89 -9.86 -7.95
CA ASN A 2 -22.84 -10.87 -8.04
C ASN A 2 -21.92 -10.95 -6.81
N SER A 3 -21.69 -12.16 -6.29
CA SER A 3 -20.63 -12.41 -5.31
C SER A 3 -19.28 -11.99 -5.90
N MET A 4 -18.31 -11.69 -5.05
CA MET A 4 -16.96 -11.29 -5.46
C MET A 4 -16.36 -12.31 -6.46
N ALA A 5 -16.65 -13.60 -6.26
CA ALA A 5 -16.28 -14.69 -7.15
C ALA A 5 -16.84 -14.54 -8.57
N VAL A 6 -18.10 -14.11 -8.74
CA VAL A 6 -18.67 -13.92 -10.08
C VAL A 6 -18.07 -12.68 -10.77
N SER A 7 -17.68 -11.66 -9.99
CA SER A 7 -16.98 -10.49 -10.54
C SER A 7 -15.57 -10.85 -11.00
N ILE A 8 -14.86 -11.71 -10.26
CA ILE A 8 -13.55 -12.26 -10.64
C ILE A 8 -13.68 -13.11 -11.92
N LYS A 9 -14.69 -13.99 -12.00
CA LYS A 9 -14.94 -14.79 -13.21
C LYS A 9 -15.20 -13.92 -14.46
N LYS A 10 -15.93 -12.81 -14.29
CA LYS A 10 -16.16 -11.84 -15.38
C LYS A 10 -14.92 -11.02 -15.73
N LEU A 11 -14.01 -10.80 -14.78
CA LEU A 11 -12.77 -10.06 -15.00
C LEU A 11 -11.82 -10.81 -15.93
N VAL A 12 -11.79 -12.15 -15.90
CA VAL A 12 -10.97 -12.97 -16.82
C VAL A 12 -11.26 -12.63 -18.28
N ASN A 13 -12.52 -12.30 -18.61
CA ASN A 13 -12.93 -11.89 -19.96
C ASN A 13 -12.54 -10.44 -20.31
N ARG A 14 -11.99 -9.68 -19.34
CA ARG A 14 -11.50 -8.29 -19.48
C ARG A 14 -9.98 -8.26 -19.30
N GLY A 15 -9.27 -8.96 -20.18
CA GLY A 15 -7.80 -8.97 -20.22
C GLY A 15 -7.17 -7.56 -20.32
N ASP A 16 -7.90 -6.57 -20.84
CA ASP A 16 -7.47 -5.17 -20.90
C ASP A 16 -7.28 -4.49 -19.53
N ILE A 17 -7.94 -4.99 -18.49
CA ILE A 17 -7.77 -4.53 -17.10
C ILE A 17 -6.58 -5.27 -16.47
N ILE A 18 -6.49 -6.59 -16.68
CA ILE A 18 -5.41 -7.42 -16.15
C ILE A 18 -4.06 -6.94 -16.68
N ILE A 19 -3.95 -6.67 -17.99
CA ILE A 19 -2.71 -6.17 -18.59
C ILE A 19 -2.34 -4.79 -18.04
N ALA A 20 -3.32 -3.90 -17.84
CA ALA A 20 -3.06 -2.56 -17.31
C ALA A 20 -2.50 -2.61 -15.88
N PHE A 21 -3.13 -3.39 -14.99
CA PHE A 21 -2.61 -3.59 -13.64
C PHE A 21 -1.29 -4.38 -13.65
N GLY A 22 -1.14 -5.36 -14.54
CA GLY A 22 0.07 -6.15 -14.70
C GLY A 22 1.28 -5.29 -15.02
N ILE A 23 1.18 -4.35 -15.98
CA ILE A 23 2.30 -3.44 -16.31
C ILE A 23 2.69 -2.58 -15.09
N VAL A 24 1.70 -2.07 -14.36
CA VAL A 24 1.95 -1.23 -13.17
C VAL A 24 2.64 -2.02 -12.07
N VAL A 25 2.14 -3.22 -11.78
CA VAL A 25 2.72 -4.08 -10.75
C VAL A 25 4.08 -4.63 -11.18
N PHE A 26 4.32 -4.81 -12.49
CA PHE A 26 5.63 -5.17 -12.99
C PHE A 26 6.68 -4.10 -12.66
N LEU A 27 6.35 -2.84 -12.92
CA LEU A 27 7.22 -1.70 -12.57
C LEU A 27 7.42 -1.61 -11.06
N TYR A 28 6.37 -1.85 -10.27
CA TYR A 28 6.48 -1.91 -8.82
C TYR A 28 7.45 -3.00 -8.35
N CYS A 29 7.29 -4.25 -8.82
CA CYS A 29 8.19 -5.35 -8.50
C CYS A 29 9.62 -5.08 -8.95
N PHE A 30 9.81 -4.41 -10.10
CA PHE A 30 11.12 -4.02 -10.59
C PHE A 30 11.80 -3.00 -9.67
N ILE A 31 11.07 -1.97 -9.23
CA ILE A 31 11.57 -0.97 -8.27
C ILE A 31 11.85 -1.62 -6.92
N GLU A 32 10.96 -2.50 -6.47
CA GLU A 32 11.11 -3.24 -5.22
C GLU A 32 12.41 -4.06 -5.22
N TYR A 33 12.67 -4.80 -6.30
CA TYR A 33 13.86 -5.65 -6.41
C TYR A 33 15.17 -4.89 -6.55
N ASN A 34 15.18 -3.81 -7.33
CA ASN A 34 16.42 -3.07 -7.64
C ASN A 34 16.75 -1.97 -6.62
N PHE A 35 15.75 -1.42 -5.93
CA PHE A 35 15.96 -0.28 -5.03
C PHE A 35 15.55 -0.60 -3.60
N ILE A 36 14.32 -1.10 -3.38
CA ILE A 36 13.78 -1.24 -2.01
C ILE A 36 14.54 -2.34 -1.25
N PHE A 37 14.66 -3.55 -1.80
CA PHE A 37 15.37 -4.63 -1.11
C PHE A 37 16.85 -4.33 -0.84
N PRO A 38 17.64 -3.80 -1.80
CA PRO A 38 19.02 -3.43 -1.53
C PRO A 38 19.17 -2.32 -0.48
N VAL A 39 18.25 -1.36 -0.43
CA VAL A 39 18.27 -0.31 0.61
C VAL A 39 17.94 -0.90 1.98
N ILE A 40 16.91 -1.75 2.09
CA ILE A 40 16.55 -2.40 3.35
C ILE A 40 17.69 -3.30 3.85
N LEU A 41 18.23 -4.15 2.98
CA LEU A 41 19.34 -5.06 3.32
C LEU A 41 20.66 -4.31 3.55
N GLY A 42 20.87 -3.18 2.85
CA GLY A 42 21.96 -2.25 3.07
C GLY A 42 21.87 -1.62 4.46
N VAL A 43 20.69 -1.16 4.86
CA VAL A 43 20.45 -0.62 6.21
C VAL A 43 20.66 -1.67 7.30
N THR A 44 20.30 -2.94 7.06
CA THR A 44 20.59 -4.02 8.02
C THR A 44 22.05 -4.43 8.07
N SER A 45 22.87 -4.10 7.06
CA SER A 45 24.31 -4.39 7.03
C SER A 45 25.18 -3.21 7.48
N ILE A 46 24.64 -1.99 7.50
CA ILE A 46 25.33 -0.77 7.96
C ILE A 46 25.53 -0.76 9.49
N SER A 47 24.80 -1.56 10.26
CA SER A 47 25.13 -1.74 11.68
C SER A 47 25.16 -3.20 12.10
N GLY A 48 26.31 -3.61 12.62
CA GLY A 48 26.38 -4.72 13.59
C GLY A 48 25.84 -4.33 14.97
N GLY A 49 24.92 -3.34 15.04
CA GLY A 49 24.37 -2.75 16.26
C GLY A 49 22.88 -3.05 16.45
N ASN A 50 22.35 -2.73 17.64
CA ASN A 50 20.95 -2.97 17.98
C ASN A 50 20.00 -2.26 17.00
N VAL A 51 18.85 -2.88 16.70
CA VAL A 51 17.77 -2.32 15.82
C VAL A 51 17.39 -0.88 16.22
N LEU A 52 17.50 -0.57 17.50
CA LEU A 52 17.27 0.74 18.08
C LEU A 52 18.26 1.83 17.64
N ASP A 53 19.53 1.47 17.52
CA ASP A 53 20.57 2.41 17.08
C ASP A 53 20.37 2.76 15.60
N ASN A 54 19.88 1.81 14.79
CA ASN A 54 19.45 2.07 13.41
C ASN A 54 18.28 3.06 13.35
N ILE A 55 17.28 2.95 14.23
CA ILE A 55 16.17 3.92 14.28
C ILE A 55 16.70 5.32 14.58
N MET A 56 17.62 5.46 15.55
CA MET A 56 18.22 6.74 15.89
C MET A 56 19.03 7.33 14.73
N HIS A 57 19.84 6.53 14.03
CA HIS A 57 20.58 6.99 12.87
C HIS A 57 19.67 7.38 11.69
N ILE A 58 18.57 6.66 11.48
CA ILE A 58 17.56 7.01 10.48
C ILE A 58 16.92 8.36 10.82
N ILE A 59 16.54 8.59 12.08
CA ILE A 59 15.98 9.87 12.53
C ILE A 59 16.98 11.00 12.31
N GLN A 60 18.25 10.81 12.69
CA GLN A 60 19.32 11.81 12.50
C GLN A 60 19.55 12.10 11.01
N LEU A 61 19.52 11.09 10.15
CA LEU A 61 19.65 11.25 8.71
C LEU A 61 18.46 12.03 8.13
N ILE A 62 17.24 11.73 8.54
CA ILE A 62 16.03 12.47 8.13
C ILE A 62 16.13 13.93 8.57
N LEU A 63 16.52 14.19 9.83
CA LEU A 63 16.68 15.55 10.35
C LEU A 63 17.78 16.32 9.60
N GLY A 64 18.90 15.66 9.30
CA GLY A 64 19.99 16.24 8.50
C GLY A 64 19.56 16.59 7.08
N LEU A 65 18.72 15.75 6.45
CA LEU A 65 18.16 16.03 5.13
C LEU A 65 17.15 17.19 5.16
N ILE A 66 16.29 17.27 6.18
CA ILE A 66 15.28 18.34 6.30
C ILE A 66 15.93 19.69 6.63
N SER A 67 17.04 19.69 7.38
CA SER A 67 17.72 20.92 7.79
C SER A 67 18.30 21.71 6.62
N ASN A 68 18.56 21.07 5.47
CA ASN A 68 19.04 21.76 4.28
C ASN A 68 17.90 22.10 3.32
N ILE A 69 17.70 23.40 3.08
CA ILE A 69 16.63 23.90 2.21
C ILE A 69 16.67 23.32 0.78
N LYS A 70 17.86 22.98 0.26
CA LYS A 70 18.01 22.37 -1.08
C LYS A 70 17.44 20.96 -1.12
N TYR A 71 17.73 20.14 -0.11
CA TYR A 71 17.20 18.77 -0.02
C TYR A 71 15.69 18.77 0.23
N MET A 72 15.18 19.73 1.01
CA MET A 72 13.73 19.90 1.19
C MET A 72 13.03 20.22 -0.15
N LEU A 73 13.60 21.11 -0.97
CA LEU A 73 13.09 21.43 -2.31
C LEU A 73 13.13 20.21 -3.25
N TYR A 74 14.23 19.46 -3.28
CA TYR A 74 14.32 18.23 -4.09
C TYR A 74 13.32 17.17 -3.63
N GLY A 75 13.12 17.01 -2.32
CA GLY A 75 12.12 16.10 -1.76
C GLY A 75 10.69 16.48 -2.15
N GLY A 76 10.34 17.77 -2.04
CA GLY A 76 9.03 18.26 -2.47
C GLY A 76 8.78 18.05 -3.97
N LEU A 77 9.79 18.29 -4.81
CA LEU A 77 9.71 18.06 -6.24
C LEU A 77 9.58 16.56 -6.57
N ALA A 78 10.30 15.69 -5.86
CA ALA A 78 10.17 14.24 -6.01
C ALA A 78 8.75 13.76 -5.65
N ILE A 79 8.17 14.25 -4.55
CA ILE A 79 6.79 13.93 -4.16
C ILE A 79 5.80 14.36 -5.26
N LEU A 80 5.98 15.55 -5.82
CA LEU A 80 5.13 16.07 -6.89
C LEU A 80 5.22 15.20 -8.15
N VAL A 81 6.43 14.83 -8.58
CA VAL A 81 6.64 13.96 -9.75
C VAL A 81 6.00 12.60 -9.53
N VAL A 82 6.22 11.97 -8.36
CA VAL A 82 5.61 10.68 -8.03
C VAL A 82 4.09 10.78 -8.00
N ALA A 83 3.52 11.85 -7.43
CA ALA A 83 2.09 12.07 -7.40
C ALA A 83 1.47 12.22 -8.80
N LEU A 84 2.15 12.91 -9.72
CA LEU A 84 1.72 13.01 -11.12
C LEU A 84 1.78 11.65 -11.83
N LEU A 85 2.85 10.88 -11.63
CA LEU A 85 2.97 9.53 -12.19
C LEU A 85 1.87 8.60 -11.66
N CYS A 86 1.63 8.62 -10.35
CA CYS A 86 0.54 7.90 -9.72
C CYS A 86 -0.82 8.35 -10.26
N GLY A 87 -1.06 9.66 -10.38
CA GLY A 87 -2.30 10.21 -10.93
C GLY A 87 -2.55 9.76 -12.37
N PHE A 88 -1.52 9.73 -13.22
CA PHE A 88 -1.60 9.20 -14.59
C PHE A 88 -1.98 7.72 -14.60
N VAL A 89 -1.23 6.89 -13.87
CA VAL A 89 -1.43 5.44 -13.85
C VAL A 89 -2.79 5.05 -13.25
N LEU A 90 -3.12 5.61 -12.09
CA LEU A 90 -4.34 5.29 -11.35
C LEU A 90 -5.58 5.82 -12.07
N SER A 91 -5.51 6.98 -12.72
CA SER A 91 -6.66 7.52 -13.48
C SER A 91 -7.12 6.59 -14.59
N GLY A 92 -6.20 6.02 -15.36
CA GLY A 92 -6.57 5.07 -16.41
C GLY A 92 -6.98 3.69 -15.86
N CYS A 93 -6.27 3.16 -14.85
CA CYS A 93 -6.55 1.83 -14.28
C CYS A 93 -7.88 1.80 -13.52
N PHE A 94 -8.11 2.76 -12.63
CA PHE A 94 -9.31 2.83 -11.82
C PHE A 94 -10.54 3.23 -12.63
N TYR A 95 -10.39 4.03 -13.69
CA TYR A 95 -11.51 4.33 -14.59
C TYR A 95 -12.02 3.07 -15.30
N LYS A 96 -11.12 2.24 -15.84
CA LYS A 96 -11.49 0.94 -16.43
C LYS A 96 -12.20 0.05 -15.40
N MET A 97 -11.66 -0.02 -14.18
CA MET A 97 -12.23 -0.82 -13.09
C MET A 97 -13.63 -0.34 -12.70
N ASN A 98 -13.81 0.96 -12.54
CA ASN A 98 -15.10 1.56 -12.17
C ASN A 98 -16.17 1.32 -13.26
N ASN A 99 -15.81 1.45 -14.54
CA ASN A 99 -16.71 1.17 -15.66
C ASN A 99 -17.10 -0.31 -15.72
N PHE A 100 -16.13 -1.21 -15.51
CA PHE A 100 -16.37 -2.65 -15.46
C PHE A 100 -17.35 -3.02 -14.34
N LEU A 101 -17.11 -2.55 -13.11
CA LEU A 101 -17.98 -2.83 -11.96
C LEU A 101 -19.35 -2.16 -12.07
N SER A 102 -19.45 -1.05 -12.81
CA SER A 102 -20.72 -0.39 -13.13
C SER A 102 -21.47 -1.01 -14.31
N ASN A 103 -20.99 -2.13 -14.89
CA ASN A 103 -21.54 -2.79 -16.09
C ASN A 103 -21.70 -1.85 -17.30
N ARG A 104 -20.81 -0.85 -17.47
CA ARG A 104 -20.84 0.03 -18.64
C ARG A 104 -20.24 -0.68 -19.86
N LYS A 105 -20.74 -0.35 -21.06
CA LYS A 105 -20.24 -0.90 -22.32
C LYS A 105 -18.76 -0.58 -22.49
N LYS A 106 -17.99 -1.55 -23.01
CA LYS A 106 -16.57 -1.37 -23.33
C LYS A 106 -16.40 -0.29 -24.39
N MET A 107 -15.53 0.68 -24.13
CA MET A 107 -15.18 1.76 -25.05
C MET A 107 -13.76 1.57 -25.59
N LYS A 108 -13.51 2.05 -26.82
CA LYS A 108 -12.13 2.19 -27.32
C LYS A 108 -11.39 3.24 -26.50
N ALA A 109 -10.11 2.97 -26.21
CA ALA A 109 -9.21 3.85 -25.46
C ALA A 109 -9.72 4.28 -24.06
N GLU A 110 -10.35 3.36 -23.30
CA GLU A 110 -10.84 3.63 -21.94
C GLU A 110 -9.78 4.22 -21.01
N PHE A 111 -8.52 3.74 -21.11
CA PHE A 111 -7.43 4.24 -20.28
C PHE A 111 -7.20 5.75 -20.49
N LEU A 112 -6.99 6.16 -21.74
CA LEU A 112 -6.72 7.56 -22.10
C LEU A 112 -7.91 8.47 -21.77
N LYS A 113 -9.15 7.99 -21.96
CA LYS A 113 -10.35 8.73 -21.52
C LYS A 113 -10.39 8.93 -20.00
N GLY A 114 -9.98 7.91 -19.25
CA GLY A 114 -9.83 7.99 -17.79
C GLY A 114 -8.81 9.06 -17.38
N VAL A 115 -7.63 9.03 -18.01
CA VAL A 115 -6.57 10.03 -17.82
C VAL A 115 -7.08 11.43 -18.14
N GLN A 116 -7.58 11.68 -19.35
CA GLN A 116 -8.02 13.00 -19.79
C GLN A 116 -9.07 13.62 -18.84
N LYS A 117 -9.95 12.79 -18.26
CA LYS A 117 -11.05 13.25 -17.42
C LYS A 117 -10.67 13.41 -15.94
N HIS A 118 -9.79 12.56 -15.41
CA HIS A 118 -9.56 12.45 -13.97
C HIS A 118 -8.11 12.68 -13.53
N PHE A 119 -7.17 12.89 -14.46
CA PHE A 119 -5.73 13.01 -14.17
C PHE A 119 -5.41 14.01 -13.07
N PHE A 120 -5.83 15.28 -13.21
CA PHE A 120 -5.49 16.32 -12.23
C PHE A 120 -6.08 16.02 -10.84
N ARG A 121 -7.35 15.62 -10.77
CA ARG A 121 -8.01 15.30 -9.51
C ARG A 121 -7.34 14.12 -8.79
N LEU A 122 -6.92 13.10 -9.54
CA LEU A 122 -6.24 11.95 -8.97
C LEU A 122 -4.78 12.21 -8.64
N SER A 123 -4.12 13.10 -9.36
CA SER A 123 -2.77 13.54 -9.01
C SER A 123 -2.79 14.32 -7.69
N LEU A 124 -3.78 15.20 -7.48
CA LEU A 124 -3.96 15.91 -6.21
C LEU A 124 -4.21 14.94 -5.05
N ILE A 125 -5.09 13.96 -5.23
CA ILE A 125 -5.32 12.94 -4.19
C ILE A 125 -4.08 12.10 -3.95
N SER A 126 -3.37 11.70 -5.01
CA SER A 126 -2.13 10.94 -4.85
C SER A 126 -1.09 11.74 -4.08
N PHE A 127 -0.99 13.05 -4.35
CA PHE A 127 -0.12 13.97 -3.62
C PHE A 127 -0.49 14.05 -2.14
N GLU A 128 -1.76 14.28 -1.81
CA GLU A 128 -2.24 14.32 -0.43
C GLU A 128 -2.04 12.99 0.29
N VAL A 129 -2.32 11.87 -0.38
CA VAL A 129 -2.12 10.53 0.20
C VAL A 129 -0.64 10.28 0.47
N ILE A 130 0.28 10.69 -0.41
CA ILE A 130 1.72 10.56 -0.17
C ILE A 130 2.14 11.43 1.02
N LEU A 131 1.71 12.69 1.09
CA LEU A 131 2.02 13.58 2.21
C LEU A 131 1.49 13.04 3.54
N PHE A 132 0.22 12.63 3.58
CA PHE A 132 -0.36 12.04 4.78
C PHE A 132 0.31 10.72 5.12
N SER A 133 0.81 9.95 4.15
CA SER A 133 1.57 8.71 4.41
C SER A 133 2.89 9.02 5.10
N ILE A 134 3.62 10.05 4.65
CA ILE A 134 4.88 10.47 5.28
C ILE A 134 4.63 10.93 6.72
N LEU A 135 3.65 11.81 6.92
CA LEU A 135 3.27 12.30 8.25
C LEU A 135 2.83 11.16 9.16
N PHE A 136 2.04 10.23 8.63
CA PHE A 136 1.57 9.06 9.35
C PHE A 136 2.74 8.16 9.78
N ILE A 137 3.70 7.87 8.90
CA ILE A 137 4.89 7.08 9.25
C ILE A 137 5.68 7.75 10.38
N ILE A 138 5.88 9.07 10.33
CA ILE A 138 6.54 9.84 11.40
C ILE A 138 5.78 9.70 12.72
N PHE A 139 4.47 9.90 12.69
CA PHE A 139 3.62 9.78 13.87
C PHE A 139 3.70 8.37 14.48
N MET A 140 3.65 7.32 13.65
CA MET A 140 3.72 5.93 14.11
C MET A 140 5.09 5.58 14.70
N MET A 141 6.19 6.12 14.15
CA MET A 141 7.52 5.99 14.75
C MET A 141 7.57 6.61 16.14
N ILE A 142 7.01 7.81 16.33
CA ILE A 142 6.96 8.50 17.63
C ILE A 142 6.15 7.69 18.64
N VAL A 143 4.98 7.17 18.24
CA VAL A 143 4.11 6.34 19.10
C VAL A 143 4.79 5.05 19.54
N ALA A 144 5.72 4.51 18.75
CA ALA A 144 6.46 3.30 19.10
C ALA A 144 7.57 3.54 20.14
N VAL A 145 8.06 4.78 20.32
CA VAL A 145 9.21 5.09 21.19
C VAL A 145 9.04 4.61 22.64
N PRO A 146 7.90 4.85 23.33
CA PRO A 146 7.75 4.44 24.73
C PRO A 146 7.82 2.93 24.92
N ALA A 147 7.15 2.16 24.08
CA ALA A 147 7.19 0.69 24.12
C ALA A 147 8.63 0.19 23.92
N ILE A 148 9.30 0.68 22.89
CA ILE A 148 10.68 0.28 22.61
C ILE A 148 11.63 0.61 23.79
N ALA A 149 11.46 1.78 24.43
CA ALA A 149 12.30 2.19 25.56
C ALA A 149 12.12 1.31 26.81
N VAL A 150 10.86 0.95 27.12
CA VAL A 150 10.55 0.05 28.26
C VAL A 150 11.04 -1.37 27.95
N THR A 151 10.82 -1.87 26.74
CA THR A 151 11.30 -3.19 26.30
C THR A 151 12.81 -3.29 26.34
N ARG A 152 13.54 -2.24 25.94
CA ARG A 152 15.01 -2.17 26.09
C ARG A 152 15.44 -2.27 27.56
N SER A 153 14.72 -1.59 28.45
CA SER A 153 15.04 -1.58 29.88
C SER A 153 14.83 -2.96 30.52
N PHE A 154 13.78 -3.68 30.10
CA PHE A 154 13.54 -5.06 30.50
C PHE A 154 14.63 -6.01 30.00
N LEU A 155 14.98 -5.94 28.71
CA LEU A 155 16.08 -6.74 28.12
C LEU A 155 17.45 -6.42 28.76
N GLY A 156 17.62 -5.22 29.31
CA GLY A 156 18.79 -4.80 30.08
C GLY A 156 18.87 -5.36 31.51
N GLY A 157 17.99 -6.30 31.89
CA GLY A 157 18.05 -7.02 33.17
C GLY A 157 17.09 -6.52 34.25
N LYS A 158 16.28 -5.49 33.98
CA LYS A 158 15.27 -4.98 34.93
C LYS A 158 13.96 -5.78 34.80
N THR A 159 13.98 -7.02 35.27
CA THR A 159 12.85 -7.97 35.15
C THR A 159 11.59 -7.52 35.90
N GLU A 160 11.73 -6.64 36.89
CA GLU A 160 10.62 -5.98 37.60
C GLU A 160 9.67 -5.20 36.66
N LEU A 161 10.16 -4.84 35.46
CA LEU A 161 9.40 -4.10 34.45
C LEU A 161 8.60 -5.00 33.50
N LEU A 162 8.52 -6.32 33.73
CA LEU A 162 7.85 -7.26 32.81
C LEU A 162 6.38 -6.87 32.55
N ALA A 163 5.61 -6.63 33.61
CA ALA A 163 4.20 -6.26 33.48
C ALA A 163 4.02 -4.93 32.73
N LEU A 164 4.90 -3.96 33.00
CA LEU A 164 4.90 -2.66 32.32
C LEU A 164 5.24 -2.83 30.84
N THR A 165 6.22 -3.66 30.51
CA THR A 165 6.67 -3.95 29.14
C THR A 165 5.53 -4.54 28.32
N ILE A 166 4.87 -5.58 28.83
CA ILE A 166 3.73 -6.21 28.15
C ILE A 166 2.61 -5.19 27.94
N LEU A 167 2.30 -4.37 28.94
CA LEU A 167 1.25 -3.36 28.84
C LEU A 167 1.54 -2.34 27.73
N PHE A 168 2.74 -1.76 27.72
CA PHE A 168 3.13 -0.78 26.71
C PHE A 168 3.19 -1.40 25.30
N ASP A 169 3.74 -2.61 25.17
CA ASP A 169 3.80 -3.30 23.88
C ASP A 169 2.40 -3.61 23.33
N VAL A 170 1.47 -4.09 24.18
CA VAL A 170 0.09 -4.36 23.77
C VAL A 170 -0.64 -3.08 23.35
N ILE A 171 -0.53 -2.01 24.14
CA ILE A 171 -1.16 -0.72 23.82
C ILE A 171 -0.58 -0.18 22.50
N THR A 172 0.74 -0.17 22.35
CA THR A 172 1.39 0.29 21.13
C THR A 172 0.98 -0.56 19.94
N LEU A 173 0.92 -1.89 20.05
CA LEU A 173 0.47 -2.76 18.98
C LEU A 173 -0.99 -2.45 18.56
N LEU A 174 -1.89 -2.23 19.53
CA LEU A 174 -3.27 -1.84 19.25
C LEU A 174 -3.34 -0.48 18.53
N VAL A 175 -2.60 0.53 19.01
CA VAL A 175 -2.57 1.85 18.37
C VAL A 175 -1.99 1.77 16.96
N LEU A 176 -0.91 1.00 16.77
CA LEU A 176 -0.29 0.80 15.46
C LEU A 176 -1.25 0.08 14.50
N PHE A 177 -1.93 -0.97 14.99
CA PHE A 177 -2.91 -1.70 14.21
C PHE A 177 -4.07 -0.79 13.78
N PHE A 178 -4.76 -0.16 14.74
CA PHE A 178 -5.90 0.68 14.42
C PHE A 178 -5.49 1.89 13.58
N GLY A 179 -4.40 2.57 13.94
CA GLY A 179 -3.87 3.69 13.17
C GLY A 179 -3.65 3.32 11.71
N PHE A 180 -3.01 2.17 11.44
CA PHE A 180 -2.76 1.70 10.08
C PHE A 180 -4.04 1.38 9.33
N MET A 181 -5.01 0.73 10.00
CA MET A 181 -6.31 0.40 9.41
C MET A 181 -7.13 1.64 9.08
N PHE A 182 -7.21 2.60 10.01
CA PHE A 182 -7.84 3.90 9.78
C PHE A 182 -7.20 4.62 8.61
N PHE A 183 -5.88 4.76 8.62
CA PHE A 183 -5.17 5.43 7.54
C PHE A 183 -5.46 4.80 6.17
N ARG A 184 -5.26 3.47 6.06
CA ARG A 184 -5.42 2.75 4.79
C ARG A 184 -6.85 2.80 4.26
N ILE A 185 -7.85 2.59 5.10
CA ILE A 185 -9.26 2.57 4.67
C ILE A 185 -9.68 3.95 4.15
N TYR A 186 -9.39 5.02 4.90
CA TYR A 186 -9.89 6.36 4.55
C TYR A 186 -9.23 6.88 3.27
N MET A 187 -7.91 6.73 3.16
CA MET A 187 -7.18 7.16 1.96
C MET A 187 -7.63 6.40 0.71
N THR A 188 -7.89 5.09 0.83
CA THR A 188 -8.27 4.30 -0.35
C THR A 188 -9.69 4.60 -0.83
N PHE A 189 -10.59 5.06 0.05
CA PHE A 189 -11.97 5.41 -0.32
C PHE A 189 -12.10 6.76 -1.04
N TRP A 190 -11.08 7.62 -1.00
CA TRP A 190 -11.06 8.86 -1.78
C TRP A 190 -10.97 8.60 -3.30
N TYR A 191 -10.23 7.57 -3.71
CA TYR A 191 -10.08 7.18 -5.12
C TYR A 191 -11.40 6.84 -5.82
N PRO A 192 -12.25 5.91 -5.33
CA PRO A 192 -13.54 5.63 -5.96
C PRO A 192 -14.54 6.78 -5.86
N ALA A 193 -14.42 7.66 -4.85
CA ALA A 193 -15.29 8.82 -4.69
C ALA A 193 -15.14 9.81 -5.86
N VAL A 194 -13.92 10.08 -6.30
CA VAL A 194 -13.60 11.02 -7.40
C VAL A 194 -14.21 10.63 -8.73
N PHE A 195 -14.37 9.33 -8.98
CA PHE A 195 -14.98 8.84 -10.21
C PHE A 195 -16.50 8.96 -10.20
N ASN A 196 -17.11 9.04 -9.02
CA ASN A 196 -18.54 8.91 -8.85
C ASN A 196 -19.23 10.22 -8.48
N PHE A 197 -18.51 11.16 -7.86
CA PHE A 197 -19.02 12.45 -7.42
C PHE A 197 -18.12 13.58 -7.93
N LYS A 198 -18.74 14.69 -8.36
CA LYS A 198 -18.00 15.85 -8.90
C LYS A 198 -17.42 16.73 -7.79
N ASP A 199 -18.18 16.91 -6.72
CA ASP A 199 -17.90 17.80 -5.59
C ASP A 199 -17.88 17.01 -4.29
N SER A 200 -17.21 17.55 -3.25
CA SER A 200 -17.17 16.98 -1.90
C SER A 200 -16.71 15.51 -1.83
N PHE A 201 -15.85 15.08 -2.75
CA PHE A 201 -15.39 13.69 -2.83
C PHE A 201 -14.64 13.21 -1.59
N PHE A 202 -13.98 14.12 -0.85
CA PHE A 202 -13.35 13.81 0.45
C PHE A 202 -14.36 13.45 1.53
N SER A 203 -15.40 14.26 1.72
CA SER A 203 -16.41 14.01 2.76
C SER A 203 -17.25 12.79 2.44
N ILE A 204 -17.61 12.58 1.17
CA ILE A 204 -18.34 11.39 0.73
C ILE A 204 -17.47 10.14 0.88
N GLY A 205 -16.17 10.22 0.52
CA GLY A 205 -15.22 9.12 0.72
C GLY A 205 -15.08 8.75 2.19
N LYS A 206 -14.98 9.75 3.08
CA LYS A 206 -14.99 9.56 4.53
C LYS A 206 -16.27 8.87 5.02
N TYR A 207 -17.43 9.39 4.64
CA TYR A 207 -18.72 8.84 5.06
C TYR A 207 -18.92 7.39 4.59
N ALA A 208 -18.44 7.06 3.39
CA ALA A 208 -18.43 5.70 2.87
C ALA A 208 -17.48 4.78 3.67
N ALA A 209 -16.31 5.29 4.04
CA ALA A 209 -15.34 4.57 4.87
C ALA A 209 -15.91 4.27 6.27
N ASP A 210 -16.53 5.27 6.93
CA ASP A 210 -17.15 5.14 8.25
C ASP A 210 -18.24 4.06 8.24
N THR A 211 -19.14 4.11 7.25
CA THR A 211 -20.28 3.19 7.14
C THR A 211 -19.87 1.72 7.01
N TYR A 212 -18.75 1.45 6.32
CA TYR A 212 -18.29 0.08 6.04
C TYR A 212 -16.95 -0.24 6.73
N PHE A 213 -16.55 0.54 7.74
CA PHE A 213 -15.22 0.45 8.35
C PHE A 213 -14.87 -0.97 8.78
N TRP A 214 -15.67 -1.58 9.66
CA TRP A 214 -15.43 -2.92 10.20
C TRP A 214 -15.39 -4.01 9.13
N LYS A 215 -16.23 -3.88 8.10
CA LYS A 215 -16.23 -4.81 6.97
C LYS A 215 -14.94 -4.71 6.16
N ASN A 216 -14.46 -3.49 5.93
CA ASN A 216 -13.17 -3.27 5.28
C ASN A 216 -12.03 -3.79 6.15
N VAL A 217 -12.08 -3.59 7.48
CA VAL A 217 -11.06 -4.08 8.42
C VAL A 217 -10.87 -5.60 8.31
N VAL A 218 -11.96 -6.36 8.41
CA VAL A 218 -11.89 -7.84 8.32
C VAL A 218 -11.35 -8.31 6.97
N MET A 219 -11.73 -7.64 5.88
CA MET A 219 -11.24 -8.00 4.55
C MET A 219 -9.75 -7.71 4.41
N PHE A 220 -9.33 -6.52 4.82
CA PHE A 220 -7.93 -6.10 4.80
C PHE A 220 -7.06 -7.02 5.66
N LEU A 221 -7.51 -7.41 6.85
CA LEU A 221 -6.80 -8.36 7.71
C LEU A 221 -6.61 -9.73 7.02
N LYS A 222 -7.65 -10.25 6.33
CA LYS A 222 -7.52 -11.48 5.54
C LYS A 222 -6.50 -11.33 4.41
N PHE A 223 -6.48 -10.18 3.75
CA PHE A 223 -5.49 -9.89 2.71
C PHE A 223 -4.08 -9.80 3.29
N ASP A 224 -3.89 -9.13 4.42
CA ASP A 224 -2.59 -8.97 5.05
C ASP A 224 -2.03 -10.33 5.47
N ILE A 225 -2.85 -11.19 6.09
CA ILE A 225 -2.44 -12.57 6.43
C ILE A 225 -2.05 -13.34 5.17
N ALA A 226 -2.89 -13.32 4.13
CA ALA A 226 -2.61 -14.03 2.88
C ALA A 226 -1.34 -13.50 2.18
N PHE A 227 -1.12 -12.20 2.21
CA PHE A 227 0.04 -11.54 1.63
C PHE A 227 1.32 -11.88 2.40
N ILE A 228 1.28 -11.82 3.74
CA ILE A 228 2.41 -12.20 4.61
C ILE A 228 2.77 -13.67 4.41
N LEU A 229 1.77 -14.57 4.40
CA LEU A 229 2.01 -15.99 4.12
C LEU A 229 2.64 -16.23 2.74
N PHE A 230 2.19 -15.47 1.73
CA PHE A 230 2.78 -15.53 0.39
C PHE A 230 4.24 -15.06 0.39
N GLU A 231 4.55 -13.93 1.02
CA GLU A 231 5.93 -13.43 1.13
C GLU A 231 6.84 -14.41 1.89
N PHE A 232 6.36 -15.01 2.99
CA PHE A 232 7.09 -16.07 3.69
C PHE A 232 7.35 -17.29 2.81
N LEU A 233 6.35 -17.72 2.03
CA LEU A 233 6.50 -18.80 1.06
C LEU A 233 7.55 -18.45 0.00
N MET A 234 7.56 -17.21 -0.51
CA MET A 234 8.54 -16.76 -1.49
C MET A 234 9.97 -16.74 -0.91
N ILE A 235 10.13 -16.30 0.34
CA ILE A 235 11.42 -16.34 1.05
C ILE A 235 11.89 -17.78 1.23
N TYR A 236 10.99 -18.68 1.62
CA TYR A 236 11.30 -20.11 1.78
C TYR A 236 11.68 -20.76 0.44
N LEU A 237 10.93 -20.51 -0.63
CA LEU A 237 11.27 -21.01 -1.96
C LEU A 237 12.62 -20.46 -2.43
N ASN A 238 12.94 -19.22 -2.08
CA ASN A 238 14.25 -18.65 -2.34
C ASN A 238 15.36 -19.38 -1.57
N SER A 239 15.16 -19.81 -0.32
CA SER A 239 16.22 -20.50 0.43
C SER A 239 16.47 -21.95 -0.03
N VAL A 240 15.46 -22.64 -0.55
CA VAL A 240 15.54 -24.06 -0.94
C VAL A 240 16.12 -24.27 -2.36
N LEU A 241 15.95 -23.29 -3.26
CA LEU A 241 16.40 -23.44 -4.64
C LEU A 241 17.94 -23.34 -4.75
N PRO A 242 18.57 -24.11 -5.66
CA PRO A 242 20.03 -24.15 -5.79
C PRO A 242 20.66 -22.79 -6.10
N VAL A 243 21.83 -22.54 -5.52
CA VAL A 243 22.55 -21.24 -5.53
C VAL A 243 23.64 -21.18 -6.62
N SER A 244 23.98 -22.29 -7.26
CA SER A 244 25.03 -22.37 -8.28
C SER A 244 24.55 -23.03 -9.58
N GLY A 245 25.11 -22.56 -10.71
CA GLY A 245 24.86 -23.08 -12.07
C GLY A 245 23.84 -22.30 -12.90
N ALA A 246 23.57 -22.76 -14.13
CA ALA A 246 22.61 -22.13 -15.06
C ALA A 246 21.16 -22.08 -14.52
N ALA A 247 20.83 -22.92 -13.53
CA ALA A 247 19.55 -22.93 -12.84
C ALA A 247 19.27 -21.67 -11.99
N VAL A 248 20.30 -20.88 -11.65
CA VAL A 248 20.15 -19.62 -10.89
C VAL A 248 19.36 -18.59 -11.69
N PHE A 249 19.61 -18.47 -12.99
CA PHE A 249 18.85 -17.56 -13.85
C PHE A 249 17.38 -17.97 -13.91
N LEU A 250 17.11 -19.28 -14.03
CA LEU A 250 15.76 -19.83 -14.05
C LEU A 250 15.02 -19.58 -12.71
N ARG A 251 15.72 -19.68 -11.58
CA ARG A 251 15.20 -19.37 -10.23
C ARG A 251 14.81 -17.90 -10.11
N VAL A 252 15.70 -16.97 -10.45
CA VAL A 252 15.43 -15.53 -10.34
C VAL A 252 14.25 -15.16 -11.24
N LEU A 253 14.23 -15.68 -12.46
CA LEU A 253 13.17 -15.44 -13.42
C LEU A 253 11.83 -15.99 -12.89
N LEU A 254 11.77 -17.27 -12.47
CA LEU A 254 10.55 -17.89 -11.98
C LEU A 254 10.01 -17.20 -10.73
N LEU A 255 10.87 -16.92 -9.73
CA LEU A 255 10.46 -16.24 -8.51
C LEU A 255 9.97 -14.81 -8.80
N PHE A 256 10.64 -14.08 -9.69
CA PHE A 256 10.21 -12.73 -10.08
C PHE A 256 8.86 -12.75 -10.80
N PHE A 257 8.67 -13.64 -11.78
CA PHE A 257 7.42 -13.74 -12.52
C PHE A 257 6.25 -14.23 -11.64
N VAL A 258 6.48 -15.20 -10.76
CA VAL A 258 5.47 -15.65 -9.80
C VAL A 258 5.10 -14.52 -8.84
N ASN A 259 6.08 -13.79 -8.31
CA ASN A 259 5.84 -12.63 -7.44
C ASN A 259 4.99 -11.57 -8.17
N TRP A 260 5.39 -11.24 -9.39
CA TRP A 260 4.68 -10.28 -10.22
C TRP A 260 3.22 -10.69 -10.50
N VAL A 261 2.97 -11.93 -10.91
CA VAL A 261 1.61 -12.42 -11.22
C VAL A 261 0.74 -12.41 -9.98
N VAL A 262 1.25 -12.92 -8.85
CA VAL A 262 0.49 -12.98 -7.60
C VAL A 262 0.20 -11.58 -7.08
N LYS A 263 1.20 -10.68 -7.01
CA LYS A 263 0.98 -9.28 -6.62
C LYS A 263 -0.03 -8.59 -7.52
N THR A 264 0.02 -8.84 -8.84
CA THR A 264 -0.95 -8.29 -9.80
C THR A 264 -2.38 -8.71 -9.45
N LEU A 265 -2.60 -10.00 -9.17
CA LEU A 265 -3.90 -10.51 -8.75
C LEU A 265 -4.34 -9.87 -7.43
N PHE A 266 -3.45 -9.79 -6.43
CA PHE A 266 -3.75 -9.16 -5.14
C PHE A 266 -4.22 -7.70 -5.32
N PHE A 267 -3.46 -6.88 -6.07
CA PHE A 267 -3.81 -5.49 -6.34
C PHE A 267 -5.17 -5.35 -7.02
N ILE A 268 -5.46 -6.19 -8.02
CA ILE A 268 -6.74 -6.16 -8.73
C ILE A 268 -7.90 -6.52 -7.78
N VAL A 269 -7.76 -7.59 -7.00
CA VAL A 269 -8.83 -8.07 -6.11
C VAL A 269 -9.13 -7.04 -5.01
N ILE A 270 -8.10 -6.43 -4.41
CA ILE A 270 -8.26 -5.35 -3.42
C ILE A 270 -8.96 -4.14 -4.05
N THR A 271 -8.49 -3.69 -5.22
CA THR A 271 -9.12 -2.54 -5.91
C THR A 271 -10.58 -2.84 -6.24
N MET A 272 -10.86 -4.03 -6.76
CA MET A 272 -12.23 -4.47 -7.04
C MET A 272 -13.11 -4.46 -5.80
N PHE A 273 -12.58 -4.95 -4.67
CA PHE A 273 -13.31 -4.98 -3.41
C PHE A 273 -13.76 -3.57 -3.02
N ILE A 274 -12.80 -2.63 -2.94
CA ILE A 274 -13.05 -1.26 -2.47
C ILE A 274 -14.02 -0.54 -3.39
N PHE A 275 -13.81 -0.61 -4.71
CA PHE A 275 -14.75 -0.02 -5.67
C PHE A 275 -16.13 -0.66 -5.59
N SER A 276 -16.23 -1.98 -5.35
CA SER A 276 -17.52 -2.65 -5.21
C SER A 276 -18.27 -2.23 -3.94
N VAL A 277 -17.56 -2.02 -2.82
CA VAL A 277 -18.14 -1.53 -1.56
C VAL A 277 -18.61 -0.08 -1.76
N PHE A 278 -17.78 0.76 -2.38
CA PHE A 278 -18.15 2.14 -2.67
C PHE A 278 -19.36 2.24 -3.61
N LEU A 279 -19.45 1.41 -4.65
CA LEU A 279 -20.60 1.40 -5.55
C LEU A 279 -21.89 0.92 -4.84
N LYS A 280 -21.79 0.01 -3.86
CA LYS A 280 -22.94 -0.38 -3.02
C LYS A 280 -23.41 0.79 -2.15
N PHE A 281 -22.47 1.49 -1.54
CA PHE A 281 -22.74 2.71 -0.77
C PHE A 281 -23.44 3.76 -1.63
N LYS A 282 -22.90 4.05 -2.82
CA LYS A 282 -23.48 5.01 -3.77
C LYS A 282 -24.95 4.68 -4.07
N LYS A 283 -25.23 3.41 -4.39
CA LYS A 283 -26.61 2.96 -4.69
C LYS A 283 -27.57 3.23 -3.52
N LYS A 284 -27.11 3.00 -2.28
CA LYS A 284 -27.92 3.22 -1.07
C LYS A 284 -28.25 4.70 -0.81
N ILE A 285 -27.41 5.62 -1.27
CA ILE A 285 -27.62 7.07 -1.09
C ILE A 285 -28.40 7.69 -2.24
N THR A 286 -28.30 7.13 -3.45
CA THR A 286 -29.03 7.62 -4.63
C THR A 286 -30.43 7.02 -4.80
N GLN A 287 -30.80 6.05 -3.97
CA GLN A 287 -32.16 5.49 -3.87
C GLN A 287 -32.85 6.12 -2.66
#